data_AF-A0A3B0B278-F1
#
_entry.id   AF-A0A3B0B278-F1
#
_cell.length_a   1.000
_cell.length_b   1.000
_cell.length_c   1.000
_cell.angle_alpha   90.00
_cell.angle_beta   90.00
_cell.angle_gamma   90.00
#
_symmetry.space_group_name_H-M   'P 1'
#
loop_
_entity.id
_entity.type
_entity.pdbx_description
1 polymer ?
#
loop_
_entity_poly.entity_id
_entity_poly.type
_entity_poly.pdbx_seq_one_letter_code
_entity_poly.pdbx_strand_id
1 'polypeptide(L)'
;MATVTIRNLSDEVVDALKTRARRNSRSMEAEAREALTRLVDSGDGESGVESLVAQSRLRWSVPWSEVAARLAQSPAPDVDGESWLADIRDDGDVEDFGDPWEHRAPA
;
A
#
# COMPACT_ATOMS: atom_id res chain seq x y z
N MET A 1 14.25 6.90 25.32
CA MET A 1 14.38 8.25 24.73
C MET A 1 15.53 8.18 23.76
N ALA A 2 15.28 8.38 22.46
CA ALA A 2 16.36 8.45 21.49
C ALA A 2 17.03 9.83 21.56
N THR A 3 18.35 9.87 21.45
CA THR A 3 19.13 11.11 21.44
C THR A 3 19.75 11.30 20.06
N VAL A 4 19.54 12.46 19.45
CA VAL A 4 20.13 12.83 18.16
C VAL A 4 21.03 14.04 18.37
N THR A 5 22.28 13.93 17.92
CA THR A 5 23.24 15.04 17.96
C THR A 5 23.45 15.58 16.56
N ILE A 6 23.01 16.81 16.31
CA ILE A 6 23.22 17.50 15.04
C ILE A 6 24.50 18.35 15.18
N ARG A 7 25.51 18.07 14.36
CA ARG A 7 26.77 18.83 14.32
C ARG A 7 26.75 19.80 13.14
N ASN A 8 27.47 20.91 13.26
CA ASN A 8 27.59 21.94 12.21
C ASN A 8 26.24 22.51 11.74
N LEU A 9 25.30 22.70 12.66
CA LEU A 9 24.06 23.40 12.36
C LEU A 9 24.36 24.88 12.11
N SER A 10 23.83 25.46 11.03
CA SER A 10 24.07 26.88 10.75
C SER A 10 23.49 27.77 11.84
N ASP A 11 24.20 28.86 12.14
CA ASP A 11 23.80 29.81 13.19
C ASP A 11 22.41 30.41 12.91
N GLU A 12 22.09 30.65 11.64
CA GLU A 12 20.76 31.11 11.21
C GLU A 12 19.64 30.14 11.64
N VAL A 13 19.86 28.83 11.50
CA VAL A 13 18.87 27.82 11.90
C VAL A 13 18.75 27.74 13.41
N VAL A 14 19.86 27.88 14.14
CA VAL A 14 19.86 27.95 15.60
C VAL A 14 19.02 29.14 16.08
N ASP A 15 19.20 30.31 15.49
CA ASP A 15 18.48 31.52 15.88
C ASP A 15 17.00 31.49 15.49
N ALA A 16 16.67 30.91 14.34
CA ALA A 16 15.30 30.64 13.95
C ALA A 16 14.61 29.69 14.96
N LEU A 17 15.28 28.60 15.36
CA LEU A 17 14.76 27.65 16.35
C LEU A 17 14.58 28.30 17.73
N LYS A 18 15.55 29.09 18.20
CA LYS A 18 15.43 29.87 19.46
C LYS A 18 14.22 30.79 19.43
N THR A 19 14.06 31.54 18.33
CA THR A 19 12.96 32.49 18.17
C THR A 19 11.62 31.78 18.19
N ARG A 20 11.53 30.65 17.49
CA ARG A 20 10.32 29.82 17.44
C ARG A 20 9.99 29.21 18.80
N ALA A 21 10.98 28.66 19.51
CA ALA A 21 10.80 28.12 20.85
C ALA A 21 10.29 29.18 21.85
N ARG A 22 10.84 30.40 21.79
CA ARG A 22 10.37 31.54 22.59
C ARG A 22 8.92 31.90 22.29
N ARG A 23 8.54 31.97 21.00
CA ARG A 23 7.15 32.24 20.58
C ARG A 23 6.18 31.19 21.10
N ASN A 24 6.60 29.92 21.12
CA ASN A 24 5.77 28.80 21.56
C ASN A 24 5.88 28.51 23.07
N SER A 25 6.61 29.33 23.84
CA SER A 25 6.84 29.12 25.28
C SER A 25 7.39 27.74 25.63
N ARG A 26 8.30 27.22 24.80
CA ARG A 26 8.90 25.87 24.93
C ARG A 26 10.43 25.96 24.98
N SER A 27 11.07 24.89 25.44
CA SER A 27 12.53 24.75 25.29
C SER A 27 12.89 24.54 23.81
N MET A 28 14.12 24.85 23.45
CA MET A 28 14.62 24.64 22.08
C MET A 28 14.53 23.16 21.67
N GLU A 29 14.88 22.26 22.58
CA GLU A 29 14.78 20.81 22.36
C GLU A 29 13.32 20.37 22.15
N ALA A 30 12.40 20.90 22.95
CA ALA A 30 10.98 20.62 22.79
C ALA A 30 10.46 21.14 21.44
N GLU A 31 10.85 22.34 21.02
CA GLU A 31 10.47 22.87 19.71
C GLU A 31 11.06 22.04 18.55
N ALA A 32 12.33 21.64 18.66
CA ALA A 32 12.98 20.80 17.65
C ALA A 32 12.28 19.43 17.53
N ARG A 33 11.95 18.80 18.67
CA ARG A 33 11.18 17.56 18.69
C ARG A 33 9.83 17.73 17.99
N GLU A 34 9.07 18.75 18.38
CA GLU A 34 7.74 19.03 17.81
C GLU A 34 7.80 19.34 16.31
N ALA A 35 8.86 20.01 15.85
CA ALA A 35 9.07 20.27 14.44
C ALA A 35 9.36 18.98 13.66
N LEU A 36 10.21 18.10 14.19
CA LEU A 36 10.50 16.80 13.59
C LEU A 36 9.27 15.89 13.59
N THR A 37 8.52 15.83 14.70
CA THR A 37 7.26 15.08 14.79
C THR A 37 6.28 15.57 13.74
N ARG A 38 6.05 16.88 13.63
CA ARG A 38 5.18 17.44 12.59
C ARG A 38 5.64 17.11 11.18
N LEU A 39 6.95 17.08 10.91
CA LEU A 39 7.46 16.74 9.57
C LEU A 39 7.21 15.27 9.24
N VAL A 40 7.36 14.38 10.22
CA VAL A 40 7.05 12.96 10.05
C VAL A 40 5.55 12.75 9.87
N ASP A 41 4.72 13.41 10.69
CA ASP A 41 3.25 13.29 10.64
C ASP A 41 2.64 13.98 9.41
N SER A 42 3.32 14.98 8.82
CA SER A 42 2.84 15.67 7.61
C SER A 42 3.04 14.86 6.33
N GLY A 43 3.58 13.64 6.42
CA GLY A 43 3.30 12.61 5.43
C GLY A 43 4.01 12.74 4.08
N ASP A 44 5.19 13.35 4.00
CA ASP A 44 6.08 13.13 2.83
C ASP A 44 6.63 11.68 2.78
N GLY A 45 6.36 10.87 3.82
CA GLY A 45 6.79 9.47 3.94
C GLY A 45 5.68 8.43 3.78
N GLU A 46 4.40 8.82 3.71
CA GLU A 46 3.34 7.85 3.43
C GLU A 46 3.26 7.66 1.91
N SER A 47 3.99 6.66 1.40
CA SER A 47 3.68 6.15 0.09
C SER A 47 2.17 5.80 0.07
N GLY A 48 1.45 6.14 -1.00
CA GLY A 48 0.01 5.87 -1.08
C GLY A 48 -0.34 4.40 -0.81
N VAL A 49 0.63 3.49 -0.96
CA VAL A 49 0.57 2.07 -0.61
C VAL A 49 0.37 1.85 0.89
N GLU A 50 1.11 2.54 1.76
CA GLU A 50 0.98 2.39 3.22
C GLU A 50 -0.37 2.91 3.72
N SER A 51 -0.83 4.02 3.14
CA SER A 51 -2.15 4.59 3.44
C SER A 51 -3.28 3.68 2.92
N LEU A 52 -3.12 3.02 1.77
CA LEU A 52 -4.05 2.00 1.25
C LEU A 52 -4.11 0.74 2.13
N VAL A 53 -2.95 0.30 2.64
CA VAL A 53 -2.85 -0.86 3.55
C VAL A 53 -3.36 -0.53 4.96
N ALA A 54 -3.20 0.71 5.42
CA ALA A 54 -3.73 1.16 6.70
C ALA A 54 -5.26 1.35 6.65
N GLN A 55 -5.79 1.81 5.50
CA GLN A 55 -7.23 1.90 5.26
C GLN A 55 -7.89 0.53 5.05
N SER A 56 -7.13 -0.49 4.62
CA SER A 56 -7.64 -1.85 4.40
C SER A 56 -7.74 -2.71 5.67
N ARG A 57 -7.78 -2.08 6.85
CA ARG A 57 -8.14 -2.77 8.10
C ARG A 57 -9.56 -3.35 7.98
N LEU A 58 -9.59 -4.66 7.72
CA LEU A 58 -10.72 -5.59 7.57
C LEU A 58 -11.23 -5.62 6.11
N ARG A 59 -10.83 -6.59 5.27
CA ARG A 59 -11.02 -8.04 5.47
C ARG A 59 -10.19 -8.78 4.41
N TRP A 60 -9.20 -9.56 4.83
CA TRP A 60 -8.29 -10.29 3.90
C TRP A 60 -9.00 -11.39 3.08
N SER A 61 -10.25 -11.69 3.39
CA SER A 61 -11.07 -12.65 2.67
C SER A 61 -12.43 -12.06 2.36
N VAL A 62 -12.74 -11.92 1.08
CA VAL A 62 -14.13 -11.76 0.63
C VAL A 62 -14.68 -13.19 0.54
N PRO A 63 -15.72 -13.58 1.30
CA PRO A 63 -16.31 -14.89 1.17
C PRO A 63 -16.87 -15.02 -0.23
N TRP A 64 -16.80 -16.25 -0.73
CA TRP A 64 -17.33 -16.60 -2.04
C TRP A 64 -18.77 -16.12 -2.27
N SER A 65 -19.62 -16.11 -1.24
CA SER A 65 -21.01 -15.64 -1.34
C SER A 65 -21.13 -14.16 -1.75
N GLU A 66 -20.21 -13.31 -1.32
CA GLU A 66 -20.23 -11.89 -1.64
C GLU A 66 -19.67 -11.63 -3.04
N VAL A 67 -18.63 -12.38 -3.43
CA VAL A 67 -18.14 -12.39 -4.82
C VAL A 67 -19.25 -12.85 -5.76
N ALA A 68 -19.93 -13.94 -5.43
CA ALA A 68 -21.06 -14.46 -6.22
C ALA A 68 -22.22 -13.46 -6.30
N ALA A 69 -22.57 -12.81 -5.19
CA ALA A 69 -23.60 -11.78 -5.17
C ALA A 69 -23.22 -10.57 -6.05
N ARG A 70 -21.94 -10.18 -6.06
CA ARG A 70 -21.46 -9.08 -6.90
C ARG A 70 -21.44 -9.47 -8.38
N LEU A 71 -21.00 -10.69 -8.71
CA LEU A 71 -21.05 -11.22 -10.08
C LEU A 71 -22.49 -11.30 -10.61
N ALA A 72 -23.45 -11.72 -9.78
CA ALA A 72 -24.86 -11.76 -10.17
C ALA A 72 -25.48 -10.38 -10.44
N GLN A 73 -24.92 -9.32 -9.84
CA GLN A 73 -25.32 -7.93 -10.07
C GLN A 73 -24.57 -7.28 -11.23
N SER A 74 -23.45 -7.86 -11.66
CA SER A 74 -22.69 -7.35 -12.79
C SER A 74 -23.44 -7.62 -14.09
N PRO A 75 -23.53 -6.65 -15.00
CA PRO A 75 -24.04 -6.92 -16.34
C PRO A 75 -23.16 -7.96 -17.04
N ALA A 76 -23.77 -8.83 -17.85
CA ALA A 76 -23.01 -9.76 -18.66
C ALA A 76 -22.05 -8.98 -19.57
N PRO A 77 -20.78 -9.38 -19.66
CA PRO A 77 -19.84 -8.73 -20.55
C PRO A 77 -20.31 -8.90 -22.00
N ASP A 78 -20.15 -7.84 -22.80
CA ASP A 78 -20.39 -7.88 -24.24
C ASP A 78 -19.20 -8.50 -24.96
N VAL A 79 -18.95 -9.77 -24.63
CA VAL A 79 -17.89 -10.59 -25.24
C VAL A 79 -18.51 -11.90 -25.69
N ASP A 80 -18.17 -12.32 -26.90
CA ASP A 80 -18.49 -13.67 -27.36
C ASP A 80 -17.53 -14.65 -26.70
N GLY A 81 -18.02 -15.34 -25.68
CA GLY A 81 -17.23 -16.30 -24.92
C GLY A 81 -16.70 -17.46 -25.77
N GLU A 82 -17.41 -17.85 -26.83
CA GLU A 82 -16.96 -18.92 -27.72
C GLU A 82 -15.79 -18.48 -28.58
N SER A 83 -15.84 -17.26 -29.13
CA SER A 83 -14.70 -16.67 -29.86
C SER A 83 -13.48 -16.52 -28.96
N TRP A 84 -13.66 -16.03 -27.73
CA TRP A 84 -12.54 -15.85 -26.80
C TRP A 84 -11.91 -17.18 -26.35
N LEU A 85 -12.73 -18.22 -26.13
CA LEU A 85 -12.23 -19.57 -25.85
C LEU A 85 -11.56 -20.22 -27.07
N ALA A 86 -11.99 -19.90 -28.29
CA ALA A 86 -11.34 -20.35 -29.50
C ALA A 86 -9.92 -19.77 -29.61
N ASP A 87 -9.74 -18.47 -29.35
CA ASP A 87 -8.42 -17.82 -29.36
C ASP A 87 -7.47 -18.46 -28.33
N ILE A 88 -7.95 -18.76 -27.12
CA ILE A 88 -7.13 -19.44 -26.09
C ILE A 88 -6.72 -20.86 -26.50
N ARG A 89 -7.60 -21.59 -27.21
CA ARG A 89 -7.28 -22.93 -27.72
C ARG A 89 -6.35 -22.88 -28.95
N ASP A 90 -6.42 -21.80 -29.73
CA ASP A 90 -5.58 -21.56 -30.91
C ASP A 90 -4.18 -21.07 -30.53
N ASP A 91 -4.00 -20.49 -29.34
CA ASP A 91 -2.72 -20.27 -28.65
C ASP A 91 -2.07 -21.63 -28.33
N GLY A 92 -1.64 -22.34 -29.39
CA GLY A 92 -1.06 -23.69 -29.42
C GLY A 92 0.31 -23.82 -28.75
N ASP A 93 0.69 -22.84 -27.92
CA ASP A 93 1.85 -22.86 -27.03
C ASP A 93 1.50 -23.44 -25.64
N VAL A 94 0.31 -24.02 -25.48
CA VAL A 94 0.15 -25.09 -24.51
C VAL A 94 0.88 -26.30 -25.09
N GLU A 95 2.20 -26.40 -24.82
CA GLU A 95 2.87 -27.70 -24.76
C GLU A 95 1.89 -28.67 -24.09
N ASP A 96 1.82 -29.91 -24.57
CA ASP A 96 1.00 -30.99 -24.01
C ASP A 96 1.42 -31.23 -22.54
N PHE A 97 1.02 -30.29 -21.69
CA PHE A 97 1.26 -30.25 -20.27
C PHE A 97 0.12 -31.07 -19.75
N GLY A 98 0.22 -32.39 -19.98
CA GLY A 98 -0.67 -33.37 -19.42
C GLY A 98 -0.92 -32.98 -17.97
N ASP A 99 -2.20 -32.86 -17.62
CA ASP A 99 -2.60 -32.27 -16.34
C ASP A 99 -1.79 -32.94 -15.23
N PRO A 100 -0.93 -32.20 -14.50
CA PRO A 100 -0.04 -32.78 -13.50
C PRO A 100 -0.81 -33.48 -12.37
N TRP A 101 -2.13 -33.28 -12.31
CA TRP A 101 -3.05 -33.90 -11.37
C TRP A 101 -3.76 -35.14 -11.94
N GLU A 102 -3.74 -35.39 -13.25
CA GLU A 102 -4.29 -36.60 -13.88
C GLU A 102 -3.42 -37.85 -13.62
N HIS A 103 -2.11 -37.70 -13.42
CA HIS A 103 -1.20 -38.82 -13.06
C HIS A 103 -1.46 -39.44 -11.68
N ARG A 104 -2.42 -38.91 -10.91
CA ARG A 104 -2.76 -39.39 -9.57
C ARG A 104 -4.12 -40.07 -9.47
N ALA A 105 -4.78 -40.39 -10.58
CA ALA A 105 -5.98 -41.23 -10.51
C ALA A 105 -5.58 -42.70 -10.19
N PRO A 106 -5.95 -43.26 -9.02
CA PRO A 106 -5.91 -44.71 -8.84
C PRO A 106 -6.99 -45.38 -9.70
N ALA A 107 -6.70 -46.58 -10.19
CA ALA A 107 -7.65 -47.47 -10.88
C ALA A 107 -8.81 -47.92 -9.98
#